data_AF-A0A1Y3NFI0-F1
#
_entry.id   AF-A0A1Y3NFI0-F1
#
_cell.length_a   1.000
_cell.length_b   1.000
_cell.length_c   1.000
_cell.angle_alpha   90.00
_cell.angle_beta   90.00
_cell.angle_gamma   90.00
#
_symmetry.space_group_name_H-M   'P 1'
#
loop_
_entity.id
_entity.type
_entity.pdbx_description
1 polymer ?
#
loop_
_entity_poly.entity_id
_entity_poly.type
_entity_poly.pdbx_seq_one_letter_code
_entity_poly.pdbx_strand_id
1 'polypeptide(L)'
;MVSLLQCLLNILFFIIISKNYIYAKEFIIRNTINDFENLSNIIKENQNDDELVLNFVDEYYYTPESNGRYGIDVNSNITFRGNKNGTVYDFHHERNREYLFAFSVTKGKTVKFENFIFKNYYADNERPGLYMFTVTADTDNHYLKFYNCTFQNNYYTIFRSRVENKKPTHTDPSYVFEKCNFM
;
A
#
# COMPACT_ATOMS: atom_id res chain seq x y z
N MET A 1 11.55 8.50 51.26
CA MET A 1 10.49 9.36 50.69
C MET A 1 10.80 9.56 49.22
N VAL A 2 9.93 9.08 48.33
CA VAL A 2 10.01 9.43 46.90
C VAL A 2 9.54 10.87 46.77
N SER A 3 10.34 11.75 46.16
CA SER A 3 9.95 13.15 45.99
C SER A 3 8.82 13.28 44.97
N LEU A 4 7.95 14.28 45.13
CA LEU A 4 6.88 14.60 44.18
C LEU A 4 7.42 14.75 42.74
N LEU A 5 8.65 15.28 42.62
CA LEU A 5 9.37 15.42 41.35
C LEU A 5 9.65 14.07 40.68
N GLN A 6 10.04 13.05 41.46
CA GLN A 6 10.27 11.70 40.93
C GLN A 6 8.97 11.07 40.42
N CYS A 7 7.83 11.28 41.09
CA CYS A 7 6.53 10.83 40.61
C CYS A 7 6.14 11.51 39.29
N LEU A 8 6.34 12.83 39.18
CA LEU A 8 6.05 13.57 37.95
C LEU A 8 6.93 13.10 36.78
N LEU A 9 8.22 12.86 37.01
CA LEU A 9 9.14 12.31 36.01
C LEU A 9 8.70 10.92 35.54
N ASN A 10 8.30 10.04 36.46
CA ASN A 10 7.83 8.69 36.10
C ASN A 10 6.52 8.73 35.28
N ILE A 11 5.58 9.62 35.62
CA ILE A 11 4.34 9.82 34.84
C ILE A 11 4.67 10.33 33.44
N LEU A 12 5.57 11.31 33.32
CA LEU A 12 5.97 11.86 32.02
C LEU A 12 6.65 10.80 31.16
N PHE A 13 7.52 10.00 31.76
CA PHE A 13 8.19 8.88 31.09
C PHE A 13 7.20 7.82 30.61
N PHE A 14 6.20 7.49 31.43
CA PHE A 14 5.13 6.56 31.05
C PHE A 14 4.30 7.09 29.87
N ILE A 15 3.95 8.39 29.87
CA ILE A 15 3.23 9.04 28.76
C ILE A 15 4.05 9.04 27.47
N ILE A 16 5.37 9.28 27.57
CA ILE A 16 6.28 9.24 26.41
C ILE A 16 6.36 7.82 25.85
N ILE A 17 6.52 6.82 26.72
CA ILE A 17 6.56 5.41 26.28
C ILE A 17 5.23 5.00 25.65
N SER A 18 4.09 5.34 26.27
CA SER A 18 2.78 4.94 25.76
C SER A 18 2.45 5.54 24.40
N LYS A 19 2.98 6.73 24.07
CA LYS A 19 2.76 7.39 22.78
C LYS A 19 3.63 6.85 21.63
N ASN A 20 4.66 6.06 21.93
CA ASN A 20 5.59 5.54 20.92
C ASN A 20 5.24 4.12 20.45
N TYR A 21 4.16 3.52 20.95
CA TYR A 21 3.68 2.25 20.41
C TYR A 21 2.92 2.50 19.11
N ILE A 22 3.57 2.26 17.98
CA ILE A 22 2.90 2.08 16.70
C ILE A 22 2.33 0.68 16.72
N TYR A 23 1.01 0.55 16.75
CA TYR A 23 0.35 -0.73 16.66
C TYR A 23 0.20 -1.09 15.18
N ALA A 24 0.96 -2.09 14.74
CA ALA A 24 0.81 -2.68 13.42
C ALA A 24 0.00 -3.97 13.51
N LYS A 25 -1.03 -4.10 12.69
CA LYS A 25 -1.78 -5.33 12.51
C LYS A 25 -1.26 -6.07 11.29
N GLU A 26 -0.83 -7.32 11.46
CA GLU A 26 -0.20 -8.08 10.40
C GLU A 26 -1.06 -9.26 9.92
N PHE A 27 -1.11 -9.46 8.60
CA PHE A 27 -1.72 -10.63 7.97
C PHE A 27 -0.70 -11.35 7.09
N ILE A 28 -0.78 -12.68 7.05
CA ILE A 28 -0.03 -13.50 6.09
C ILE A 28 -0.95 -13.76 4.90
N ILE A 29 -0.49 -13.38 3.71
CA ILE A 29 -1.18 -13.61 2.44
C ILE A 29 -0.44 -14.73 1.72
N ARG A 30 -1.12 -15.82 1.36
CA ARG A 30 -0.56 -16.91 0.55
C ARG A 30 -1.16 -16.87 -0.84
N ASN A 31 -0.50 -17.51 -1.80
CA ASN A 31 -1.00 -17.66 -3.16
C ASN A 31 -2.08 -18.75 -3.20
N THR A 32 -3.19 -18.48 -2.52
CA THR A 32 -4.40 -19.30 -2.56
C THR A 32 -5.55 -18.45 -3.08
N ILE A 33 -6.51 -19.08 -3.77
CA ILE A 33 -7.69 -18.39 -4.30
C ILE A 33 -8.43 -17.65 -3.18
N ASN A 34 -8.58 -18.31 -2.03
CA ASN A 34 -9.28 -17.77 -0.86
C ASN A 34 -8.63 -16.48 -0.34
N ASP A 35 -7.29 -16.40 -0.27
CA ASP A 35 -6.62 -15.22 0.25
C ASP A 35 -6.79 -14.01 -0.68
N PHE A 36 -6.77 -14.23 -2.00
CA PHE A 36 -6.98 -13.17 -2.98
C PHE A 36 -8.41 -12.66 -3.04
N GLU A 37 -9.39 -13.57 -3.02
CA GLU A 37 -10.81 -13.20 -2.98
C GLU A 37 -11.14 -12.42 -1.71
N ASN A 38 -10.47 -12.73 -0.59
CA ASN A 38 -10.69 -12.04 0.67
C ASN A 38 -9.80 -10.81 0.89
N LEU A 39 -8.82 -10.52 0.03
CA LEU A 39 -7.85 -9.44 0.25
C LEU A 39 -8.52 -8.09 0.46
N SER A 40 -9.55 -7.77 -0.33
CA SER A 40 -10.31 -6.52 -0.18
C SER A 40 -11.04 -6.45 1.17
N ASN A 41 -11.62 -7.57 1.62
CA ASN A 41 -12.30 -7.65 2.92
C ASN A 41 -11.29 -7.54 4.07
N ILE A 42 -10.15 -8.24 3.98
CA ILE A 42 -9.06 -8.14 4.96
C ILE A 42 -8.64 -6.67 5.09
N ILE A 43 -8.41 -5.97 3.98
CA ILE A 43 -8.03 -4.56 4.04
C ILE A 43 -9.16 -3.70 4.62
N LYS A 44 -10.40 -3.90 4.18
CA LYS A 44 -11.53 -3.08 4.64
C LYS A 44 -11.79 -3.21 6.14
N GLU A 45 -11.71 -4.41 6.70
CA GLU A 45 -12.10 -4.70 8.08
C GLU A 45 -10.99 -4.46 9.10
N ASN A 46 -9.75 -4.20 8.65
CA ASN A 46 -8.57 -4.20 9.51
C ASN A 46 -7.74 -2.91 9.44
N GLN A 47 -8.36 -1.78 9.06
CA GLN A 47 -7.75 -0.45 9.07
C GLN A 47 -8.10 0.39 10.31
N ASN A 48 -8.36 -0.28 11.43
CA ASN A 48 -8.68 0.32 12.72
C ASN A 48 -7.43 0.70 13.55
N ASP A 49 -6.26 0.21 13.15
CA ASP A 49 -4.97 0.43 13.82
C ASP A 49 -4.12 1.46 13.04
N ASP A 50 -2.93 1.81 13.55
CA ASP A 50 -2.06 2.82 12.93
C ASP A 50 -1.54 2.35 11.55
N GLU A 51 -1.18 1.07 11.46
CA GLU A 51 -0.66 0.43 10.25
C GLU A 51 -1.21 -0.98 10.06
N LEU A 52 -1.63 -1.29 8.83
CA LEU A 52 -1.95 -2.63 8.36
C LEU A 52 -0.78 -3.16 7.51
N VAL A 53 -0.22 -4.30 7.87
CA VAL A 53 0.86 -4.96 7.12
C VAL A 53 0.34 -6.27 6.52
N LEU A 54 0.48 -6.41 5.21
CA LEU A 54 0.13 -7.61 4.45
C LEU A 54 1.43 -8.28 3.99
N ASN A 55 1.79 -9.38 4.64
CA ASN A 55 3.01 -10.14 4.37
C ASN A 55 2.74 -11.22 3.31
N PHE A 56 3.24 -11.01 2.09
CA PHE A 56 3.19 -11.95 0.98
C PHE A 56 4.39 -12.90 1.10
N VAL A 57 4.14 -14.10 1.62
CA VAL A 57 5.19 -15.07 2.01
C VAL A 57 5.65 -15.99 0.88
N ASP A 58 4.85 -16.13 -0.18
CA ASP A 58 5.20 -16.99 -1.30
C ASP A 58 6.08 -16.26 -2.32
N GLU A 59 6.79 -17.01 -3.15
CA GLU A 59 7.68 -16.43 -4.16
C GLU A 59 6.91 -15.86 -5.36
N TYR A 60 5.73 -16.39 -5.63
CA TYR A 60 4.99 -16.12 -6.84
C TYR A 60 3.48 -16.06 -6.55
N TYR A 61 2.84 -15.02 -7.09
CA TYR A 61 1.42 -14.77 -6.98
C TYR A 61 0.81 -14.54 -8.36
N TYR A 62 -0.31 -15.22 -8.59
CA TYR A 62 -1.15 -15.05 -9.76
C TYR A 62 -2.41 -14.27 -9.38
N THR A 63 -2.82 -13.32 -10.23
CA THR A 63 -4.09 -12.64 -10.00
C THR A 63 -5.24 -13.44 -10.63
N PRO A 64 -6.17 -14.03 -9.84
CA PRO A 64 -7.26 -14.82 -10.39
C PRO A 64 -8.15 -14.03 -11.36
N GLU A 65 -8.77 -14.75 -12.32
CA GLU A 65 -9.45 -14.16 -13.48
C GLU A 65 -10.62 -13.22 -13.14
N SER A 66 -11.23 -13.36 -11.97
CA SER A 66 -12.54 -12.76 -11.62
C SER A 66 -12.50 -11.27 -11.21
N ASN A 67 -11.35 -10.70 -10.90
CA ASN A 67 -11.29 -9.37 -10.26
C ASN A 67 -10.70 -8.28 -11.17
N GLY A 68 -11.58 -7.55 -11.86
CA GLY A 68 -11.21 -6.49 -12.81
C GLY A 68 -10.52 -5.25 -12.19
N ARG A 69 -10.82 -4.98 -10.91
CA ARG A 69 -10.28 -3.85 -10.16
C ARG A 69 -10.33 -4.15 -8.68
N TYR A 70 -9.20 -4.00 -8.00
CA TYR A 70 -9.08 -4.06 -6.56
C TYR A 70 -9.17 -2.64 -5.99
N GLY A 71 -10.39 -2.21 -5.66
CA GLY A 71 -10.64 -0.94 -4.99
C GLY A 71 -10.30 -1.01 -3.50
N ILE A 72 -9.50 -0.07 -3.02
CA ILE A 72 -9.03 0.03 -1.64
C ILE A 72 -9.22 1.46 -1.16
N ASP A 73 -10.14 1.64 -0.20
CA ASP A 73 -10.27 2.87 0.56
C ASP A 73 -9.18 2.91 1.63
N VAL A 74 -8.32 3.94 1.60
CA VAL A 74 -7.15 4.05 2.47
C VAL A 74 -7.51 4.85 3.73
N ASN A 75 -7.76 4.13 4.82
CA ASN A 75 -8.12 4.70 6.12
C ASN A 75 -6.96 4.66 7.14
N SER A 76 -5.97 3.80 6.93
CA SER A 76 -4.74 3.69 7.75
C SER A 76 -3.49 3.60 6.87
N ASN A 77 -2.30 3.52 7.46
CA ASN A 77 -1.12 3.18 6.66
C ASN A 77 -1.22 1.70 6.24
N ILE A 78 -0.90 1.38 4.99
CA ILE A 78 -0.95 0.01 4.47
C ILE A 78 0.41 -0.34 3.89
N THR A 79 1.02 -1.41 4.38
CA THR A 79 2.28 -1.94 3.85
C THR A 79 2.03 -3.32 3.22
N PHE A 80 2.17 -3.41 1.91
CA PHE A 80 2.30 -4.67 1.18
C PHE A 80 3.78 -5.07 1.20
N ARG A 81 4.09 -6.18 1.88
CA ARG A 81 5.46 -6.65 2.05
C ARG A 81 5.68 -7.99 1.36
N GLY A 82 6.47 -7.98 0.29
CA GLY A 82 6.98 -9.18 -0.36
C GLY A 82 8.11 -9.83 0.43
N ASN A 83 8.47 -11.04 0.02
CA ASN A 83 9.58 -11.79 0.60
C ASN A 83 10.93 -11.07 0.37
N LYS A 84 11.97 -11.46 1.12
CA LYS A 84 13.30 -10.81 1.05
C LYS A 84 14.02 -10.98 -0.29
N ASN A 85 13.69 -12.02 -1.06
CA ASN A 85 14.28 -12.35 -2.35
C ASN A 85 13.51 -11.73 -3.53
N GLY A 86 12.43 -10.98 -3.25
CA GLY A 86 11.46 -10.54 -4.24
C GLY A 86 10.26 -11.49 -4.34
N THR A 87 9.06 -10.94 -4.18
CA THR A 87 7.81 -11.63 -4.50
C THR A 87 7.36 -11.25 -5.90
N VAL A 88 7.18 -12.23 -6.78
CA VAL A 88 6.67 -12.01 -8.13
C VAL A 88 5.15 -11.85 -8.07
N TYR A 89 4.67 -10.71 -8.55
CA TYR A 89 3.27 -10.45 -8.80
C TYR A 89 3.06 -10.39 -10.31
N ASP A 90 2.59 -11.51 -10.88
CA ASP A 90 2.47 -11.69 -12.31
C ASP A 90 1.04 -11.38 -12.77
N PHE A 91 0.93 -10.41 -13.68
CA PHE A 91 -0.33 -10.04 -14.30
C PHE A 91 -0.70 -10.95 -15.47
N HIS A 92 0.20 -11.83 -15.94
CA HIS A 92 -0.03 -12.80 -17.02
C HIS A 92 -0.57 -12.22 -18.33
N HIS A 93 -0.34 -10.94 -18.59
CA HIS A 93 -0.99 -10.21 -19.67
C HIS A 93 -2.53 -10.24 -19.60
N GLU A 94 -3.08 -10.59 -18.44
CA GLU A 94 -4.51 -10.64 -18.19
C GLU A 94 -5.09 -9.23 -18.17
N ARG A 95 -6.27 -9.13 -18.78
CA ARG A 95 -6.94 -7.85 -18.97
C ARG A 95 -7.52 -7.35 -17.66
N ASN A 96 -7.53 -6.02 -17.50
CA ASN A 96 -8.25 -5.34 -16.42
C ASN A 96 -7.78 -5.78 -15.02
N ARG A 97 -6.54 -5.49 -14.63
CA ARG A 97 -6.08 -5.74 -13.26
C ARG A 97 -5.52 -4.45 -12.69
N GLU A 98 -6.38 -3.70 -12.02
CA GLU A 98 -6.05 -2.38 -11.48
C GLU A 98 -6.14 -2.41 -9.96
N TYR A 99 -5.11 -1.91 -9.28
CA TYR A 99 -5.23 -1.47 -7.90
C TYR A 99 -5.68 -0.02 -7.86
N LEU A 100 -6.87 0.24 -7.33
CA LEU A 100 -7.41 1.58 -7.15
C LEU A 100 -7.31 1.97 -5.68
N PHE A 101 -6.44 2.92 -5.35
CA PHE A 101 -6.31 3.48 -4.01
C PHE A 101 -7.09 4.80 -3.89
N ALA A 102 -8.08 4.83 -3.02
CA ALA A 102 -8.89 6.00 -2.74
C ALA A 102 -8.52 6.65 -1.39
N PHE A 103 -8.04 7.89 -1.44
CA PHE A 103 -7.69 8.74 -0.31
C PHE A 103 -8.71 9.88 -0.17
N SER A 104 -9.94 9.53 0.22
CA SER A 104 -11.10 10.45 0.15
C SER A 104 -11.21 11.38 1.37
N VAL A 105 -10.77 10.96 2.55
CA VAL A 105 -10.96 11.74 3.81
C VAL A 105 -9.67 11.86 4.63
N THR A 106 -8.72 10.95 4.42
CA THR A 106 -7.56 10.78 5.28
C THR A 106 -6.35 11.53 4.74
N LYS A 107 -5.74 12.34 5.60
CA LYS A 107 -4.47 13.06 5.32
C LYS A 107 -3.30 12.32 5.95
N GLY A 108 -2.16 12.34 5.27
CA GLY A 108 -0.90 11.81 5.75
C GLY A 108 -0.78 10.28 5.71
N LYS A 109 -1.74 9.57 5.09
CA LYS A 109 -1.72 8.11 5.00
C LYS A 109 -0.81 7.63 3.89
N THR A 110 -0.15 6.51 4.14
CA THR A 110 0.82 5.90 3.23
C THR A 110 0.36 4.52 2.79
N VAL A 111 0.40 4.26 1.49
CA VAL A 111 0.43 2.92 0.93
C VAL A 111 1.87 2.61 0.51
N LYS A 112 2.42 1.50 0.98
CA LYS A 112 3.81 1.10 0.74
C LYS A 112 3.86 -0.30 0.13
N PHE A 113 4.71 -0.47 -0.87
CA PHE A 113 5.09 -1.76 -1.44
C PHE A 113 6.58 -2.01 -1.20
N GLU A 114 6.92 -3.19 -0.69
CA GLU A 114 8.31 -3.60 -0.42
C GLU A 114 8.62 -4.93 -1.12
N ASN A 115 9.75 -5.00 -1.83
CA ASN A 115 10.31 -6.24 -2.40
C ASN A 115 9.36 -6.98 -3.36
N PHE A 116 8.70 -6.25 -4.26
CA PHE A 116 7.86 -6.86 -5.31
C PHE A 116 8.49 -6.81 -6.69
N ILE A 117 8.23 -7.84 -7.49
CA ILE A 117 8.50 -7.87 -8.93
C ILE A 117 7.14 -7.88 -9.63
N PHE A 118 6.69 -6.72 -10.10
CA PHE A 118 5.47 -6.55 -10.89
C PHE A 118 5.79 -6.79 -12.36
N LYS A 119 5.18 -7.82 -12.96
CA LYS A 119 5.51 -8.15 -14.35
C LYS A 119 4.34 -8.53 -15.22
N ASN A 120 4.56 -8.40 -16.53
CA ASN A 120 3.63 -8.80 -17.57
C ASN A 120 2.28 -8.05 -17.53
N TYR A 121 2.26 -6.82 -17.03
CA TYR A 121 1.06 -6.00 -17.10
C TYR A 121 0.79 -5.55 -18.54
N TYR A 122 -0.46 -5.74 -18.95
CA TYR A 122 -0.95 -5.37 -20.26
C TYR A 122 -2.36 -4.81 -20.09
N ALA A 123 -2.65 -3.69 -20.75
CA ALA A 123 -4.03 -3.23 -20.88
C ALA A 123 -4.41 -3.24 -22.36
N ASP A 124 -5.64 -3.67 -22.61
CA ASP A 124 -6.20 -3.70 -23.95
C ASP A 124 -6.53 -2.27 -24.42
N ASN A 125 -6.21 -1.98 -25.69
CA ASN A 125 -6.58 -0.73 -26.34
C ASN A 125 -8.11 -0.55 -26.44
N GLU A 126 -8.88 -1.63 -26.34
CA GLU A 126 -10.35 -1.60 -26.34
C GLU A 126 -10.95 -0.96 -25.07
N ARG A 127 -10.19 -0.88 -23.96
CA ARG A 127 -10.63 -0.26 -22.70
C ARG A 127 -9.63 0.79 -22.23
N PRO A 128 -9.58 1.96 -22.88
CA PRO A 128 -8.66 3.02 -22.50
C PRO A 128 -8.91 3.45 -21.06
N GLY A 129 -7.84 3.60 -20.28
CA GLY A 129 -7.90 4.15 -18.93
C GLY A 129 -7.82 3.15 -17.78
N LEU A 130 -7.31 1.93 -18.02
CA LEU A 130 -6.90 0.99 -16.98
C LEU A 130 -5.39 1.08 -16.75
N TYR A 131 -5.01 1.20 -15.49
CA TYR A 131 -3.63 1.35 -15.04
C TYR A 131 -3.34 0.26 -14.01
N MET A 132 -2.08 -0.16 -13.88
CA MET A 132 -1.71 -1.15 -12.86
C MET A 132 -2.06 -0.60 -11.47
N PHE A 133 -1.76 0.69 -11.26
CA PHE A 133 -2.10 1.44 -10.06
C PHE A 133 -2.77 2.75 -10.43
N THR A 134 -3.95 2.98 -9.87
CA THR A 134 -4.63 4.27 -9.89
C THR A 134 -4.76 4.81 -8.49
N VAL A 135 -4.40 6.09 -8.31
CA VAL A 135 -4.63 6.83 -7.08
C VAL A 135 -5.68 7.90 -7.33
N THR A 136 -6.70 7.95 -6.47
CA THR A 136 -7.67 9.04 -6.40
C THR A 136 -7.59 9.66 -5.01
N ALA A 137 -7.38 10.98 -4.92
CA ALA A 137 -7.23 11.65 -3.64
C ALA A 137 -7.89 13.04 -3.64
N ASP A 138 -8.52 13.39 -2.52
CA ASP A 138 -9.15 14.71 -2.30
C ASP A 138 -8.18 15.73 -1.65
N THR A 139 -6.92 15.34 -1.49
CA THR A 139 -5.84 16.12 -0.87
C THR A 139 -4.50 15.67 -1.44
N ASP A 140 -3.50 16.55 -1.53
CA ASP A 140 -2.14 16.17 -1.93
C ASP A 140 -1.37 15.42 -0.84
N ASN A 141 -1.77 15.57 0.43
CA ASN A 141 -1.20 14.91 1.60
C ASN A 141 -1.60 13.43 1.68
N HIS A 142 -1.14 12.65 0.72
CA HIS A 142 -1.19 11.20 0.66
C HIS A 142 0.15 10.69 0.15
N TYR A 143 0.48 9.44 0.45
CA TYR A 143 1.75 8.87 0.05
C TYR A 143 1.59 7.49 -0.56
N LEU A 144 2.19 7.27 -1.73
CA LEU A 144 2.37 5.97 -2.35
C LEU A 144 3.87 5.73 -2.54
N LYS A 145 4.39 4.65 -1.93
CA LYS A 145 5.83 4.38 -1.87
C LYS A 145 6.14 2.98 -2.37
N PHE A 146 7.14 2.85 -3.23
CA PHE A 146 7.69 1.59 -3.70
C PHE A 146 9.15 1.51 -3.26
N TYR A 147 9.51 0.42 -2.58
CA TYR A 147 10.85 0.19 -2.07
C TYR A 147 11.38 -1.16 -2.54
N ASN A 148 12.53 -1.14 -3.21
CA ASN A 148 13.16 -2.35 -3.74
C ASN A 148 12.22 -3.15 -4.65
N CYS A 149 11.47 -2.45 -5.52
CA CYS A 149 10.53 -3.07 -6.45
C CYS A 149 11.09 -3.14 -7.86
N THR A 150 10.68 -4.14 -8.63
CA THR A 150 11.00 -4.25 -10.06
C THR A 150 9.72 -4.24 -10.87
N PHE A 151 9.68 -3.44 -11.92
CA PHE A 151 8.62 -3.40 -12.91
C PHE A 151 9.18 -3.95 -14.21
N GLN A 152 8.80 -5.16 -14.59
CA GLN A 152 9.40 -5.90 -15.71
C GLN A 152 8.38 -6.27 -16.78
N ASN A 153 8.69 -6.04 -18.06
CA ASN A 153 7.85 -6.47 -19.19
C ASN A 153 6.40 -5.94 -19.09
N ASN A 154 6.24 -4.70 -18.63
CA ASN A 154 4.94 -4.05 -18.54
C ASN A 154 4.74 -3.18 -19.79
N TYR A 155 3.76 -3.53 -20.61
CA TYR A 155 3.56 -2.93 -21.94
C TYR A 155 2.47 -1.86 -21.98
N TYR A 156 2.09 -1.34 -20.81
CA TYR A 156 1.07 -0.31 -20.69
C TYR A 156 1.36 0.63 -19.50
N THR A 157 0.60 1.71 -19.39
CA THR A 157 0.77 2.70 -18.33
C THR A 157 0.59 2.07 -16.94
N ILE A 158 1.66 2.11 -16.14
CA ILE A 158 1.70 1.51 -14.81
C ILE A 158 0.94 2.37 -13.80
N PHE A 159 1.06 3.69 -13.89
CA PHE A 159 0.55 4.60 -12.86
C PHE A 159 -0.38 5.67 -13.44
N ARG A 160 -1.51 5.89 -12.75
CA ARG A 160 -2.31 7.10 -12.88
C ARG A 160 -2.59 7.68 -11.52
N SER A 161 -2.57 9.01 -11.45
CA SER A 161 -3.02 9.74 -10.28
C SER A 161 -4.03 10.80 -10.68
N ARG A 162 -5.08 10.94 -9.85
CA ARG A 162 -6.04 12.03 -9.88
C ARG A 162 -6.10 12.61 -8.47
N VAL A 163 -5.49 13.79 -8.31
CA VAL A 163 -5.49 14.51 -7.05
C VAL A 163 -6.31 15.78 -7.23
N GLU A 164 -7.36 15.93 -6.43
CA GLU A 164 -8.17 17.14 -6.39
C GLU A 164 -7.69 17.99 -5.22
N ASN A 165 -6.85 18.99 -5.51
CA ASN A 165 -6.40 19.91 -4.48
C ASN A 165 -6.25 21.33 -5.03
N LYS A 166 -6.68 22.32 -4.24
CA LYS A 166 -6.62 23.74 -4.64
C LYS A 166 -5.24 24.36 -4.39
N LYS A 167 -4.49 23.86 -3.41
CA LYS A 167 -3.18 24.40 -3.01
C LYS A 167 -2.30 23.32 -2.37
N PRO A 168 -0.98 23.31 -2.61
CA PRO A 168 -0.07 22.39 -1.94
C PRO A 168 -0.17 22.50 -0.41
N THR A 169 -0.20 21.37 0.30
CA THR A 169 -0.28 21.32 1.77
C THR A 169 0.98 20.77 2.44
N HIS A 170 1.91 20.17 1.68
CA HIS A 170 3.20 19.69 2.16
C HIS A 170 4.28 19.78 1.07
N THR A 171 5.54 19.58 1.48
CA THR A 171 6.72 19.61 0.60
C THR A 171 7.24 18.22 0.23
N ASP A 172 6.89 17.21 1.02
CA ASP A 172 7.36 15.84 0.80
C ASP A 172 6.76 15.25 -0.49
N PRO A 173 7.49 14.40 -1.23
CA PRO A 173 6.92 13.77 -2.43
C PRO A 173 5.82 12.77 -2.06
N SER A 174 4.61 12.95 -2.61
CA SER A 174 3.48 12.01 -2.47
C SER A 174 3.74 10.67 -3.14
N TYR A 175 4.65 10.60 -4.11
CA TYR A 175 4.99 9.39 -4.85
C TYR A 175 6.49 9.17 -4.79
N VAL A 176 6.93 8.01 -4.26
CA VAL A 176 8.36 7.69 -4.09
C VAL A 176 8.66 6.31 -4.66
N PHE A 177 9.67 6.24 -5.50
CA PHE A 177 10.24 5.00 -6.03
C PHE A 177 11.70 4.93 -5.59
N GLU A 178 11.97 4.13 -4.57
CA GLU A 178 13.31 4.00 -3.99
C GLU A 178 13.88 2.62 -4.30
N LYS A 179 15.10 2.58 -4.86
CA LYS A 179 15.76 1.34 -5.30
C LYS A 179 14.88 0.49 -6.23
N CYS A 180 14.09 1.15 -7.07
CA CYS A 180 13.22 0.47 -8.01
C CYS A 180 13.85 0.35 -9.40
N ASN A 181 13.61 -0.78 -10.06
CA ASN A 181 14.05 -1.04 -11.43
C ASN A 181 12.86 -1.05 -12.39
N PHE A 182 13.01 -0.44 -13.56
CA PHE A 182 12.00 -0.41 -14.62
C PHE A 182 12.63 -1.00 -15.89
N MET A 183 12.14 -2.15 -16.35
CA MET A 183 12.73 -2.98 -17.41
C MET A 183 11.69 -3.44 -18.42
#